data_AF-A0A0B7H2V0-F1
#
_entry.id   AF-A0A0B7H2V0-F1
#
_cell.length_a   1.000
_cell.length_b   1.000
_cell.length_c   1.000
_cell.angle_alpha   90.00
_cell.angle_beta   90.00
_cell.angle_gamma   90.00
#
_symmetry.space_group_name_H-M   'P 1'
#
loop_
_entity.id
_entity.type
_entity.pdbx_description
1 polymer ?
#
loop_
_entity_poly.entity_id
_entity_poly.type
_entity_poly.pdbx_seq_one_letter_code
_entity_poly.pdbx_strand_id
1 'polypeptide(L)'
;MNAKTENKKQFGLRTLLLISVVLFAAGAFSGCSSVSKNPSAAPAKSVVTMKTSGNSITLTVTTMDGSPCTVLHGDAILSEVPGTGTPQTISGIDSDKEIVIKGKGIQILHCNDNKLNALELNAVPNLTELYCQDNQLTSLNVSGLDNLITLYCYGNKLPSLSVKGLNKLTTLYCYKNQMPSLDVSGLPNLTILFCGYNQLTSLNISNVPKLNTLRCYKNTLTADAFKAVFEAFPQRDESTPGKAVIYLDGDENSKVFNNPSAELKKAFNGVNAKHWTLYHNGDEDKDKLEPYSGL
;
A
#
# COMPACT_ATOMS: atom_id res chain seq x y z
N MET A 1 -14.70 67.40 -49.01
CA MET A 1 -14.11 66.79 -50.23
C MET A 1 -14.15 65.27 -50.07
N ASN A 2 -14.97 64.64 -50.91
CA ASN A 2 -15.04 63.23 -51.34
C ASN A 2 -14.50 62.08 -50.47
N ALA A 3 -15.43 61.25 -50.00
CA ALA A 3 -15.59 59.80 -50.31
C ALA A 3 -16.96 59.39 -49.73
N LYS A 4 -18.08 59.17 -50.47
CA LYS A 4 -18.43 58.11 -51.45
C LYS A 4 -18.01 56.70 -50.98
N THR A 5 -18.92 55.99 -50.29
CA THR A 5 -19.81 54.88 -50.79
C THR A 5 -19.10 53.52 -50.76
N GLU A 6 -19.67 52.39 -50.31
CA GLU A 6 -21.04 51.91 -50.45
C GLU A 6 -21.31 50.61 -49.62
N ASN A 7 -22.55 50.49 -49.09
CA ASN A 7 -23.53 49.38 -49.08
C ASN A 7 -23.07 47.89 -49.02
N LYS A 8 -23.75 47.00 -48.27
CA LYS A 8 -25.18 46.62 -48.33
C LYS A 8 -25.61 45.98 -46.99
N LYS A 9 -26.71 46.40 -46.35
CA LYS A 9 -28.12 45.95 -46.55
C LYS A 9 -28.32 44.45 -46.23
N GLN A 10 -29.36 43.98 -45.54
CA GLN A 10 -30.53 44.59 -44.87
C GLN A 10 -31.34 43.43 -44.25
N PHE A 11 -31.89 43.62 -43.04
CA PHE A 11 -33.22 43.22 -42.52
C PHE A 11 -33.71 41.76 -42.64
N GLY A 12 -34.52 41.23 -41.72
CA GLY A 12 -35.31 41.76 -40.61
C GLY A 12 -36.23 40.59 -40.16
N LEU A 13 -36.56 40.39 -38.89
CA LEU A 13 -37.69 40.99 -38.15
C LEU A 13 -37.58 40.38 -36.73
N ARG A 14 -37.34 41.13 -35.64
CA ARG A 14 -38.33 41.68 -34.68
C ARG A 14 -39.54 40.75 -34.45
N THR A 15 -39.97 40.40 -33.23
CA THR A 15 -40.51 41.33 -32.21
C THR A 15 -40.90 40.60 -30.89
N LEU A 16 -40.58 41.24 -29.73
CA LEU A 16 -41.26 41.31 -28.40
C LEU A 16 -41.30 40.08 -27.44
N LEU A 17 -40.71 40.15 -26.22
CA LEU A 17 -41.21 40.69 -24.90
C LEU A 17 -42.22 39.72 -24.21
N LEU A 18 -42.28 39.42 -22.90
CA LEU A 18 -41.87 40.04 -21.62
C LEU A 18 -41.99 38.99 -20.47
N ILE A 19 -41.25 39.26 -19.38
CA ILE A 19 -41.58 39.10 -17.94
C ILE A 19 -41.78 37.69 -17.31
N SER A 20 -40.79 37.38 -16.45
CA SER A 20 -40.81 36.80 -15.10
C SER A 20 -42.11 36.23 -14.50
N VAL A 21 -42.06 34.99 -13.99
CA VAL A 21 -42.62 34.57 -12.69
C VAL A 21 -41.80 33.40 -12.12
N VAL A 22 -41.31 33.56 -10.90
CA VAL A 22 -40.83 32.48 -10.03
C VAL A 22 -42.04 31.89 -9.28
N LEU A 23 -42.21 30.57 -9.29
CA LEU A 23 -43.05 29.89 -8.31
C LEU A 23 -42.39 28.58 -7.86
N PHE A 24 -42.13 28.49 -6.56
CA PHE A 24 -41.86 27.25 -5.83
C PHE A 24 -43.17 26.46 -5.71
N ALA A 25 -43.13 25.15 -5.96
CA ALA A 25 -44.11 24.22 -5.41
C ALA A 25 -43.43 22.87 -5.13
N ALA A 26 -43.37 22.52 -3.86
CA ALA A 26 -43.06 21.17 -3.38
C ALA A 26 -44.25 20.25 -3.65
N GLY A 27 -43.99 19.02 -4.07
CA GLY A 27 -45.00 17.98 -4.23
C GLY A 27 -44.35 16.63 -4.40
N ALA A 28 -44.31 15.84 -3.33
CA ALA A 28 -43.94 14.43 -3.37
C ALA A 28 -45.09 13.63 -4.01
N PHE A 29 -44.77 12.74 -4.95
CA PHE A 29 -45.56 11.54 -5.22
C PHE A 29 -44.65 10.36 -5.54
N SER A 30 -45.09 9.23 -5.02
CA SER A 30 -44.39 7.97 -4.83
C SER A 30 -44.34 7.11 -6.10
N GLY A 31 -43.26 6.34 -6.24
CA GLY A 31 -43.27 4.99 -6.82
C GLY A 31 -43.45 4.83 -8.33
N CYS A 32 -42.33 4.64 -9.05
CA CYS A 32 -42.27 3.58 -10.04
C CYS A 32 -40.83 3.05 -10.17
N SER A 33 -40.67 1.79 -9.77
CA SER A 33 -39.47 1.00 -9.93
C SER A 33 -39.16 0.77 -11.41
N SER A 34 -38.03 1.29 -11.88
CA SER A 34 -37.32 0.68 -13.00
C SER A 34 -35.90 0.38 -12.56
N VAL A 35 -35.68 -0.90 -12.28
CA VAL A 35 -34.37 -1.55 -12.23
C VAL A 35 -33.66 -1.24 -13.54
N SER A 36 -32.82 -0.20 -13.57
CA SER A 36 -31.74 -0.18 -14.54
C SER A 36 -30.70 -1.15 -14.02
N LYS A 37 -30.73 -2.38 -14.53
CA LYS A 37 -29.57 -3.26 -14.48
C LYS A 37 -28.40 -2.44 -14.99
N ASN A 38 -27.53 -2.04 -14.08
CA ASN A 38 -26.24 -1.48 -14.40
C ASN A 38 -25.62 -2.47 -15.41
N PRO A 39 -25.25 -2.06 -16.63
CA PRO A 39 -24.53 -2.97 -17.50
C PRO A 39 -23.32 -3.41 -16.68
N SER A 40 -23.13 -4.73 -16.56
CA SER A 40 -21.89 -5.29 -16.05
C SER A 40 -20.78 -4.64 -16.88
N ALA A 41 -20.18 -3.59 -16.31
CA ALA A 41 -19.01 -2.98 -16.89
C ALA A 41 -18.02 -4.13 -16.96
N ALA A 42 -17.64 -4.50 -18.18
CA ALA A 42 -16.53 -5.43 -18.37
C ALA A 42 -15.41 -4.95 -17.43
N PRO A 43 -14.85 -5.83 -16.58
CA PRO A 43 -13.88 -5.40 -15.58
C PRO A 43 -12.83 -4.55 -16.30
N ALA A 44 -12.65 -3.30 -15.83
CA ALA A 44 -11.67 -2.39 -16.40
C ALA A 44 -10.36 -3.17 -16.53
N LYS A 45 -9.75 -3.17 -17.72
CA LYS A 45 -8.49 -3.87 -17.93
C LYS A 45 -7.50 -3.34 -16.90
N SER A 46 -6.99 -4.22 -16.07
CA SER A 46 -5.96 -3.86 -15.10
C SER A 46 -4.70 -3.49 -15.86
N VAL A 47 -4.08 -2.39 -15.45
CA VAL A 47 -2.88 -1.84 -16.10
C VAL A 47 -1.82 -1.63 -15.04
N VAL A 48 -0.82 -2.50 -15.04
CA VAL A 48 0.37 -2.28 -14.21
C VAL A 48 1.46 -1.70 -15.09
N THR A 49 2.00 -0.54 -14.70
CA THR A 49 3.11 0.10 -15.41
C THR A 49 4.37 -0.02 -14.57
N MET A 50 5.48 -0.40 -15.17
CA MET A 50 6.77 -0.56 -14.51
C MET A 50 7.87 0.12 -15.31
N LYS A 51 8.90 0.60 -14.60
CA LYS A 51 10.18 1.01 -15.19
C LYS A 51 11.32 0.36 -14.45
N THR A 52 12.32 -0.11 -15.19
CA THR A 52 13.47 -0.86 -14.67
C THR A 52 14.76 -0.33 -15.26
N SER A 53 15.86 -0.43 -14.51
CA SER A 53 17.21 -0.23 -15.06
C SER A 53 17.87 -1.54 -15.52
N GLY A 54 17.17 -2.68 -15.38
CA GLY A 54 17.58 -3.97 -15.92
C GLY A 54 17.21 -4.14 -17.39
N ASN A 55 17.84 -5.10 -18.06
CA ASN A 55 17.49 -5.53 -19.42
C ASN A 55 16.48 -6.71 -19.44
N SER A 56 16.09 -7.18 -18.26
CA SER A 56 15.05 -8.18 -18.05
C SER A 56 14.31 -7.89 -16.75
N ILE A 57 13.12 -8.48 -16.64
CA ILE A 57 12.37 -8.59 -15.39
C ILE A 57 11.88 -10.03 -15.23
N THR A 58 11.77 -10.50 -14.00
CA THR A 58 11.02 -11.71 -13.66
C THR A 58 9.74 -11.30 -12.96
N LEU A 59 8.61 -11.81 -13.44
CA LEU A 59 7.32 -11.52 -12.83
C LEU A 59 6.40 -12.74 -12.82
N THR A 60 5.51 -12.77 -11.84
CA THR A 60 4.43 -13.75 -11.72
C THR A 60 3.13 -13.00 -11.62
N VAL A 61 2.11 -13.44 -12.37
CA VAL A 61 0.75 -12.89 -12.27
C VAL A 61 -0.25 -14.02 -12.04
N THR A 62 -1.16 -13.82 -11.10
CA THR A 62 -2.38 -14.62 -10.99
C THR A 62 -3.58 -13.76 -11.28
N THR A 63 -4.42 -14.16 -12.24
CA THR A 63 -5.69 -13.51 -12.57
C THR A 63 -6.87 -14.33 -12.04
N MET A 64 -8.01 -13.66 -11.79
CA MET A 64 -9.22 -14.30 -11.23
C MET A 64 -9.70 -15.54 -11.99
N ASP A 65 -9.53 -15.55 -13.32
CA ASP A 65 -9.99 -16.62 -14.21
C ASP A 65 -8.83 -17.39 -14.87
N GLY A 66 -7.58 -17.17 -14.42
CA GLY A 66 -6.38 -17.77 -15.00
C GLY A 66 -6.02 -17.27 -16.40
N SER A 67 -6.75 -16.28 -16.94
CA SER A 67 -6.45 -15.69 -18.25
C SER A 67 -5.06 -15.04 -18.28
N PRO A 68 -4.34 -15.13 -19.42
CA PRO A 68 -3.01 -14.54 -19.54
C PRO A 68 -3.06 -13.00 -19.52
N CYS A 69 -1.92 -12.41 -19.16
CA CYS A 69 -1.68 -10.99 -19.22
C CYS A 69 -0.76 -10.67 -20.40
N THR A 70 -1.11 -9.67 -21.20
CA THR A 70 -0.24 -9.17 -22.26
C THR A 70 0.78 -8.21 -21.66
N VAL A 71 2.06 -8.39 -21.96
CA VAL A 71 3.14 -7.49 -21.56
C VAL A 71 3.60 -6.70 -22.77
N LEU A 72 3.50 -5.38 -22.65
CA LEU A 72 3.93 -4.43 -23.66
C LEU A 72 5.22 -3.75 -23.21
N HIS A 73 6.00 -3.32 -24.19
CA HIS A 73 7.21 -2.54 -24.02
C HIS A 73 7.17 -1.34 -24.96
N GLY A 74 6.87 -0.16 -24.42
CA GLY A 74 6.25 0.90 -25.22
C GLY A 74 4.93 0.42 -25.82
N ASP A 75 4.74 0.60 -27.13
CA ASP A 75 3.53 0.16 -27.84
C ASP A 75 3.60 -1.29 -28.37
N ALA A 76 4.76 -1.93 -28.31
CA ALA A 76 4.96 -3.27 -28.85
C ALA A 76 4.60 -4.35 -27.82
N ILE A 77 3.95 -5.42 -28.27
CA ILE A 77 3.76 -6.63 -27.45
C ILE A 77 5.11 -7.34 -27.35
N LEU A 78 5.59 -7.53 -26.13
CA LEU A 78 6.85 -8.20 -25.83
C LEU A 78 6.64 -9.67 -25.41
N SER A 79 5.56 -9.95 -24.68
CA SER A 79 5.28 -11.30 -24.18
C SER A 79 3.81 -11.47 -23.78
N GLU A 80 3.37 -12.71 -23.62
CA GLU A 80 2.17 -13.08 -22.89
C GLU A 80 2.56 -13.92 -21.67
N VAL A 81 2.17 -13.46 -20.49
CA VAL A 81 2.45 -14.12 -19.21
C VAL A 81 1.22 -14.89 -18.76
N PRO A 82 1.31 -16.20 -18.43
CA PRO A 82 0.19 -16.95 -17.89
C PRO A 82 -0.35 -16.32 -16.61
N GLY A 83 -1.68 -16.20 -16.48
CA GLY A 83 -2.35 -15.74 -15.27
C GLY A 83 -2.51 -16.82 -14.20
N THR A 84 -1.71 -17.88 -14.27
CA THR A 84 -1.80 -19.07 -13.41
C THR A 84 -0.79 -19.07 -12.27
N GLY A 85 -0.07 -17.96 -12.06
CA GLY A 85 0.95 -17.87 -11.01
C GLY A 85 2.29 -18.53 -11.37
N THR A 86 2.58 -18.75 -12.66
CA THR A 86 3.87 -19.29 -13.10
C THR A 86 4.87 -18.15 -13.34
N PRO A 87 6.06 -18.16 -12.72
CA PRO A 87 7.09 -17.15 -12.98
C PRO A 87 7.50 -17.09 -14.45
N GLN A 88 7.66 -15.88 -14.98
CA GLN A 88 8.12 -15.62 -16.34
C GLN A 88 9.24 -14.57 -16.31
N THR A 89 10.36 -14.88 -16.97
CA THR A 89 11.43 -13.91 -17.21
C THR A 89 11.24 -13.31 -18.60
N ILE A 90 11.08 -11.99 -18.64
CA ILE A 90 10.90 -11.20 -19.85
C ILE A 90 12.20 -10.45 -20.10
N SER A 91 12.88 -10.81 -21.18
CA SER A 91 14.15 -10.20 -21.62
C SER A 91 13.92 -9.22 -22.76
N GLY A 92 14.95 -8.45 -23.13
CA GLY A 92 14.87 -7.50 -24.25
C GLY A 92 14.20 -6.18 -23.86
N ILE A 93 14.29 -5.81 -22.59
CA ILE A 93 13.75 -4.57 -22.06
C ILE A 93 14.77 -3.45 -22.27
N ASP A 94 14.33 -2.37 -22.90
CA ASP A 94 15.01 -1.08 -23.01
C ASP A 94 14.67 -0.22 -21.77
N SER A 95 15.68 0.17 -20.99
CA SER A 95 15.50 0.94 -19.75
C SER A 95 14.84 2.31 -19.95
N ASP A 96 14.82 2.82 -21.18
CA ASP A 96 14.22 4.11 -21.50
C ASP A 96 12.69 4.04 -21.67
N LYS A 97 12.14 2.82 -21.81
CA LYS A 97 10.71 2.58 -22.05
C LYS A 97 10.03 1.93 -20.85
N GLU A 98 8.74 2.18 -20.75
CA GLU A 98 7.88 1.53 -19.77
C GLU A 98 7.55 0.09 -20.19
N ILE A 99 7.33 -0.76 -19.19
CA ILE A 99 6.70 -2.06 -19.33
C ILE A 99 5.26 -1.90 -18.86
N VAL A 100 4.29 -2.31 -19.68
CA VAL A 100 2.87 -2.24 -19.36
C VAL A 100 2.27 -3.64 -19.38
N ILE A 101 1.74 -4.09 -18.25
CA ILE A 101 1.04 -5.37 -18.10
C ILE A 101 -0.45 -5.10 -18.16
N LYS A 102 -1.13 -5.67 -19.17
CA LYS A 102 -2.57 -5.60 -19.33
C LYS A 102 -3.18 -6.97 -19.04
N GLY A 103 -4.02 -7.03 -18.00
CA GLY A 103 -4.66 -8.26 -17.55
C GLY A 103 -6.09 -8.04 -17.10
N LYS A 104 -6.89 -9.10 -17.08
CA LYS A 104 -8.25 -9.05 -16.53
C LYS A 104 -8.24 -9.58 -15.11
N GLY A 105 -8.53 -8.73 -14.12
CA GLY A 105 -8.69 -9.19 -12.75
C GLY A 105 -7.40 -9.73 -12.13
N ILE A 106 -6.31 -8.97 -12.19
CA ILE A 106 -5.06 -9.34 -11.51
C ILE A 106 -5.32 -9.39 -10.00
N GLN A 107 -5.04 -10.55 -9.38
CA GLN A 107 -5.20 -10.81 -7.95
C GLN A 107 -3.86 -10.85 -7.22
N ILE A 108 -2.84 -11.45 -7.85
CA ILE A 108 -1.51 -11.60 -7.25
C ILE A 108 -0.50 -11.08 -8.26
N LEU A 109 0.41 -10.22 -7.79
CA LEU A 109 1.52 -9.70 -8.57
C LEU A 109 2.83 -9.90 -7.81
N HIS A 110 3.74 -10.68 -8.41
CA HIS A 110 5.13 -10.75 -7.99
C HIS A 110 5.98 -10.03 -9.02
N CYS A 111 6.68 -9.01 -8.57
CA CYS A 111 7.70 -8.28 -9.33
C CYS A 111 8.93 -7.99 -8.46
N ASN A 112 9.13 -8.77 -7.40
CA ASN A 112 10.28 -8.74 -6.51
C ASN A 112 11.58 -9.15 -7.21
N ASP A 113 12.72 -8.85 -6.58
CA ASP A 113 14.07 -9.23 -7.03
C ASP A 113 14.39 -8.74 -8.45
N ASN A 114 13.98 -7.50 -8.74
CA ASN A 114 14.23 -6.83 -10.00
C ASN A 114 15.01 -5.53 -9.77
N LYS A 115 15.16 -4.73 -10.82
CA LYS A 115 15.74 -3.38 -10.75
C LYS A 115 14.70 -2.30 -11.01
N LEU A 116 13.45 -2.54 -10.57
CA LEU A 116 12.35 -1.59 -10.76
C LEU A 116 12.64 -0.30 -10.02
N ASN A 117 12.54 0.82 -10.72
CA ASN A 117 12.63 2.17 -10.15
C ASN A 117 11.27 2.88 -10.12
N ALA A 118 10.28 2.37 -10.87
CA ALA A 118 8.88 2.80 -10.79
C ALA A 118 7.94 1.60 -10.89
N LEU A 119 6.84 1.65 -10.13
CA LEU A 119 5.74 0.69 -10.17
C LEU A 119 4.43 1.45 -9.95
N GLU A 120 3.55 1.42 -10.95
CA GLU A 120 2.23 2.03 -10.89
C GLU A 120 1.15 0.95 -11.02
N LEU A 121 0.19 0.97 -10.10
CA LEU A 121 -0.84 -0.03 -9.92
C LEU A 121 -2.19 0.55 -10.34
N ASN A 122 -2.37 0.80 -11.63
CA ASN A 122 -3.57 1.44 -12.17
C ASN A 122 -4.67 0.40 -12.47
N ALA A 123 -5.89 0.66 -11.99
CA ALA A 123 -7.06 -0.19 -12.25
C ALA A 123 -6.87 -1.68 -11.87
N VAL A 124 -6.21 -1.97 -10.74
CA VAL A 124 -6.06 -3.32 -10.16
C VAL A 124 -6.93 -3.53 -8.90
N PRO A 125 -8.26 -3.30 -8.94
CA PRO A 125 -9.10 -3.33 -7.74
C PRO A 125 -9.21 -4.73 -7.09
N ASN A 126 -8.82 -5.78 -7.81
CA ASN A 126 -8.88 -7.17 -7.32
C ASN A 126 -7.56 -7.64 -6.70
N LEU A 127 -6.52 -6.79 -6.63
CA LEU A 127 -5.22 -7.18 -6.10
C LEU A 127 -5.34 -7.51 -4.60
N THR A 128 -5.03 -8.74 -4.25
CA THR A 128 -5.01 -9.25 -2.87
C THR A 128 -3.59 -9.40 -2.34
N GLU A 129 -2.61 -9.62 -3.22
CA GLU A 129 -1.21 -9.82 -2.83
C GLU A 129 -0.26 -9.07 -3.75
N LEU A 130 0.65 -8.30 -3.15
CA LEU A 130 1.70 -7.56 -3.85
C LEU A 130 3.08 -7.90 -3.26
N TYR A 131 3.93 -8.46 -4.10
CA TYR A 131 5.33 -8.75 -3.81
C TYR A 131 6.22 -7.89 -4.72
N CYS A 132 6.72 -6.79 -4.18
CA CYS A 132 7.60 -5.85 -4.88
C CYS A 132 8.88 -5.55 -4.07
N GLN A 133 9.26 -6.44 -3.16
CA GLN A 133 10.49 -6.31 -2.39
C GLN A 133 11.76 -6.35 -3.27
N ASP A 134 12.89 -5.93 -2.70
CA ASP A 134 14.22 -6.03 -3.32
C ASP A 134 14.26 -5.42 -4.73
N ASN A 135 13.88 -4.15 -4.77
CA ASN A 135 13.85 -3.31 -5.96
C ASN A 135 14.52 -1.95 -5.64
N GLN A 136 14.31 -0.94 -6.48
CA GLN A 136 14.87 0.41 -6.32
C GLN A 136 13.77 1.47 -6.24
N LEU A 137 12.57 1.09 -5.79
CA LEU A 137 11.41 1.99 -5.74
C LEU A 137 11.66 3.13 -4.74
N THR A 138 11.43 4.36 -5.18
CA THR A 138 11.47 5.57 -4.34
C THR A 138 10.07 6.06 -3.98
N SER A 139 9.03 5.48 -4.57
CA SER A 139 7.64 5.69 -4.22
C SER A 139 6.83 4.41 -4.49
N LEU A 140 5.76 4.22 -3.74
CA LEU A 140 4.80 3.13 -3.94
C LEU A 140 3.42 3.62 -3.51
N ASN A 141 2.49 3.69 -4.48
CA ASN A 141 1.11 4.06 -4.19
C ASN A 141 0.23 2.80 -4.14
N VAL A 142 -0.26 2.48 -2.95
CA VAL A 142 -1.20 1.37 -2.70
C VAL A 142 -2.61 1.88 -2.36
N SER A 143 -2.88 3.17 -2.55
CA SER A 143 -4.20 3.75 -2.27
C SER A 143 -5.26 3.16 -3.20
N GLY A 144 -6.43 2.81 -2.65
CA GLY A 144 -7.53 2.21 -3.42
C GLY A 144 -7.36 0.71 -3.70
N LEU A 145 -6.30 0.07 -3.19
CA LEU A 145 -6.17 -1.38 -3.19
C LEU A 145 -6.95 -2.00 -2.03
N ASP A 146 -8.26 -1.73 -1.98
CA ASP A 146 -9.14 -2.05 -0.84
C ASP A 146 -9.24 -3.56 -0.54
N ASN A 147 -8.83 -4.40 -1.49
CA ASN A 147 -8.79 -5.85 -1.38
C ASN A 147 -7.41 -6.41 -0.96
N LEU A 148 -6.40 -5.56 -0.77
CA LEU A 148 -5.05 -6.01 -0.45
C LEU A 148 -4.99 -6.64 0.95
N ILE A 149 -4.52 -7.88 1.00
CA ILE A 149 -4.35 -8.71 2.20
C ILE A 149 -2.87 -8.75 2.59
N THR A 150 -1.99 -8.85 1.60
CA THR A 150 -0.56 -9.04 1.79
C THR A 150 0.25 -8.01 1.00
N LEU A 151 1.16 -7.30 1.68
CA LEU A 151 2.08 -6.34 1.07
C LEU A 151 3.52 -6.60 1.50
N TYR A 152 4.36 -6.96 0.53
CA TYR A 152 5.80 -7.13 0.68
C TYR A 152 6.49 -6.07 -0.18
N CYS A 153 7.06 -5.04 0.48
CA CYS A 153 7.73 -3.92 -0.18
C CYS A 153 9.07 -3.57 0.49
N TYR A 154 9.65 -4.51 1.22
CA TYR A 154 10.95 -4.34 1.88
C TYR A 154 12.10 -4.24 0.87
N GLY A 155 13.29 -3.80 1.30
CA GLY A 155 14.45 -3.76 0.41
C GLY A 155 14.31 -2.77 -0.75
N ASN A 156 13.64 -1.64 -0.50
CA ASN A 156 13.45 -0.55 -1.44
C ASN A 156 14.06 0.74 -0.88
N LYS A 157 13.78 1.88 -1.52
CA LYS A 157 14.24 3.22 -1.11
C LYS A 157 13.06 4.13 -0.77
N LEU A 158 12.01 3.57 -0.17
CA LEU A 158 10.77 4.31 0.13
C LEU A 158 11.02 5.29 1.30
N PRO A 159 10.84 6.61 1.10
CA PRO A 159 10.89 7.58 2.19
C PRO A 159 9.57 7.64 2.96
N SER A 160 8.48 7.12 2.39
CA SER A 160 7.16 7.04 3.03
C SER A 160 6.33 5.93 2.39
N LEU A 161 5.37 5.40 3.15
CA LEU A 161 4.37 4.45 2.68
C LEU A 161 3.04 4.77 3.36
N SER A 162 2.02 5.13 2.57
CA SER A 162 0.66 5.28 3.06
C SER A 162 -0.09 3.95 2.92
N VAL A 163 -0.50 3.39 4.04
CA VAL A 163 -1.34 2.17 4.11
C VAL A 163 -2.78 2.48 4.54
N LYS A 164 -3.15 3.76 4.55
CA LYS A 164 -4.49 4.20 4.95
C LYS A 164 -5.57 3.59 4.05
N GLY A 165 -6.61 3.05 4.67
CA GLY A 165 -7.76 2.47 3.96
C GLY A 165 -7.59 1.01 3.55
N LEU A 166 -6.42 0.41 3.76
CA LEU A 166 -6.17 -1.01 3.50
C LEU A 166 -6.79 -1.91 4.58
N ASN A 167 -8.11 -1.83 4.73
CA ASN A 167 -8.85 -2.45 5.83
C ASN A 167 -8.74 -3.98 5.87
N LYS A 168 -8.41 -4.63 4.75
CA LYS A 168 -8.21 -6.09 4.66
C LYS A 168 -6.77 -6.54 4.87
N LEU A 169 -5.82 -5.62 5.00
CA LEU A 169 -4.40 -5.95 5.13
C LEU A 169 -4.15 -6.70 6.42
N THR A 170 -3.59 -7.92 6.31
CA THR A 170 -3.22 -8.77 7.45
C THR A 170 -1.71 -8.82 7.66
N THR A 171 -0.94 -8.59 6.59
CA THR A 171 0.51 -8.79 6.54
C THR A 171 1.19 -7.62 5.85
N LEU A 172 2.05 -6.91 6.59
CA LEU A 172 2.83 -5.78 6.07
C LEU A 172 4.32 -5.97 6.34
N TYR A 173 5.09 -6.17 5.28
CA TYR A 173 6.55 -6.31 5.32
C TYR A 173 7.16 -5.11 4.57
N CYS A 174 7.57 -4.09 5.33
CA CYS A 174 8.09 -2.82 4.81
C CYS A 174 9.47 -2.44 5.41
N TYR A 175 10.18 -3.43 5.97
CA TYR A 175 11.52 -3.24 6.52
C TYR A 175 12.55 -2.88 5.43
N LYS A 176 13.76 -2.46 5.83
CA LYS A 176 14.84 -2.09 4.89
C LYS A 176 14.37 -1.04 3.86
N ASN A 177 13.89 0.08 4.39
CA ASN A 177 13.49 1.26 3.63
C ASN A 177 14.09 2.52 4.29
N GLN A 178 13.59 3.71 3.98
CA GLN A 178 14.12 4.98 4.47
C GLN A 178 13.05 5.81 5.19
N MET A 179 12.05 5.14 5.80
CA MET A 179 10.89 5.83 6.37
C MET A 179 11.21 6.42 7.75
N PRO A 180 11.03 7.74 7.95
CA PRO A 180 11.15 8.37 9.27
C PRO A 180 9.88 8.20 10.13
N SER A 181 8.76 7.84 9.48
CA SER A 181 7.47 7.60 10.13
C SER A 181 6.67 6.56 9.34
N LEU A 182 5.82 5.82 10.06
CA LEU A 182 4.89 4.86 9.48
C LEU A 182 3.59 4.91 10.28
N ASP A 183 2.50 5.29 9.62
CA ASP A 183 1.17 5.28 10.22
C ASP A 183 0.44 3.99 9.85
N VAL A 184 0.30 3.11 10.84
CA VAL A 184 -0.50 1.87 10.75
C VAL A 184 -1.84 2.00 11.49
N SER A 185 -2.19 3.20 11.96
CA SER A 185 -3.46 3.43 12.62
C SER A 185 -4.60 3.21 11.62
N GLY A 186 -5.61 2.43 12.02
CA GLY A 186 -6.72 2.08 11.14
C GLY A 186 -6.46 0.88 10.23
N LEU A 187 -5.52 0.00 10.57
CA LEU A 187 -5.41 -1.34 10.00
C LEU A 187 -6.02 -2.40 10.95
N PRO A 188 -7.36 -2.52 11.03
CA PRO A 188 -8.04 -3.33 12.04
C PRO A 188 -7.77 -4.85 11.92
N ASN A 189 -7.31 -5.28 10.74
CA ASN A 189 -7.02 -6.69 10.45
C ASN A 189 -5.53 -7.04 10.42
N LEU A 190 -4.63 -6.07 10.65
CA LEU A 190 -3.20 -6.34 10.59
C LEU A 190 -2.79 -7.25 11.74
N THR A 191 -2.13 -8.35 11.39
CA THR A 191 -1.65 -9.39 12.32
C THR A 191 -0.13 -9.42 12.39
N ILE A 192 0.55 -9.10 11.29
CA ILE A 192 2.01 -9.12 11.17
C ILE A 192 2.49 -7.78 10.63
N LEU A 193 3.38 -7.12 11.38
CA LEU A 193 4.03 -5.87 11.00
C LEU A 193 5.54 -5.98 11.12
N PHE A 194 6.25 -6.00 10.00
CA PHE A 194 7.71 -5.94 9.94
C PHE A 194 8.13 -4.59 9.35
N CYS A 195 8.57 -3.68 10.23
CA CYS A 195 8.98 -2.31 9.90
C CYS A 195 10.40 -1.98 10.36
N GLY A 196 11.21 -3.00 10.67
CA GLY A 196 12.61 -2.82 11.05
C GLY A 196 13.48 -2.21 9.94
N TYR A 197 14.75 -1.89 10.24
CA TYR A 197 15.67 -1.26 9.26
C TYR A 197 15.03 -0.05 8.55
N ASN A 198 14.53 0.89 9.33
CA ASN A 198 13.99 2.17 8.87
C ASN A 198 14.58 3.28 9.77
N GLN A 199 13.98 4.47 9.75
CA GLN A 199 14.39 5.63 10.56
C GLN A 199 13.26 6.07 11.50
N LEU A 200 12.40 5.12 11.91
CA LEU A 200 11.22 5.41 12.73
C LEU A 200 11.65 5.92 14.12
N THR A 201 11.17 7.10 14.48
CA THR A 201 11.35 7.69 15.83
C THR A 201 10.17 7.41 16.75
N SER A 202 9.02 7.03 16.17
CA SER A 202 7.81 6.63 16.87
C SER A 202 7.06 5.54 16.10
N LEU A 203 6.23 4.77 16.81
CA LEU A 203 5.36 3.76 16.22
C LEU A 203 4.08 3.66 17.05
N ASN A 204 2.93 3.93 16.44
CA ASN A 204 1.63 3.83 17.11
C ASN A 204 0.87 2.57 16.65
N ILE A 205 0.67 1.62 17.56
CA ILE A 205 -0.08 0.38 17.31
C ILE A 205 -1.41 0.29 18.07
N SER A 206 -1.87 1.38 18.70
CA SER A 206 -3.06 1.39 19.56
C SER A 206 -4.36 0.97 18.86
N ASN A 207 -4.47 1.23 17.55
CA ASN A 207 -5.63 0.88 16.73
C ASN A 207 -5.37 -0.31 15.80
N VAL A 208 -4.54 -1.26 16.26
CA VAL A 208 -4.19 -2.49 15.53
C VAL A 208 -4.51 -3.71 16.41
N PRO A 209 -5.80 -3.98 16.69
CA PRO A 209 -6.21 -4.91 17.75
C PRO A 209 -5.89 -6.39 17.45
N LYS A 210 -5.61 -6.73 16.18
CA LYS A 210 -5.26 -8.09 15.76
C LYS A 210 -3.77 -8.34 15.67
N LEU A 211 -2.93 -7.34 15.94
CA LEU A 211 -1.48 -7.50 15.86
C LEU A 211 -1.03 -8.66 16.76
N ASN A 212 -0.22 -9.55 16.21
CA ASN A 212 0.33 -10.70 16.91
C ASN A 212 1.84 -10.81 16.74
N THR A 213 2.39 -10.26 15.66
CA THR A 213 3.83 -10.26 15.41
C THR A 213 4.29 -8.86 15.02
N LEU A 214 5.26 -8.33 15.76
CA LEU A 214 5.90 -7.05 15.49
C LEU A 214 7.42 -7.23 15.33
N ARG A 215 8.00 -6.63 14.30
CA ARG A 215 9.46 -6.49 14.18
C ARG A 215 9.79 -5.04 13.87
N CYS A 216 10.34 -4.32 14.83
CA CYS A 216 10.66 -2.89 14.73
C CYS A 216 12.12 -2.54 15.04
N TYR A 217 12.99 -3.56 15.17
CA TYR A 217 14.43 -3.41 15.36
C TYR A 217 15.12 -2.58 14.27
N LYS A 218 16.35 -2.11 14.52
CA LYS A 218 17.11 -1.25 13.58
C LYS A 218 16.29 -0.01 13.14
N ASN A 219 15.66 0.66 14.10
CA ASN A 219 15.07 1.98 13.97
C ASN A 219 15.75 2.94 14.96
N THR A 220 15.17 4.12 15.18
CA THR A 220 15.62 5.12 16.16
C THR A 220 14.50 5.48 17.13
N LEU A 221 13.73 4.48 17.56
CA LEU A 221 12.58 4.66 18.45
C LEU A 221 13.05 5.21 19.80
N THR A 222 12.35 6.24 20.30
CA THR A 222 12.66 6.83 21.61
C THR A 222 12.16 5.96 22.77
N ALA A 223 12.62 6.24 24.00
CA ALA A 223 12.09 5.60 25.21
C ALA A 223 10.57 5.75 25.34
N ASP A 224 10.04 6.95 25.06
CA ASP A 224 8.60 7.22 25.07
C ASP A 224 7.86 6.44 23.97
N ALA A 225 8.47 6.28 22.79
CA ALA A 225 7.90 5.47 21.73
C ALA A 225 7.81 3.99 22.13
N PHE A 226 8.86 3.42 22.71
CA PHE A 226 8.82 2.04 23.21
C PHE A 226 7.79 1.86 24.33
N LYS A 227 7.75 2.80 25.29
CA LYS A 227 6.72 2.81 26.34
C LYS A 227 5.32 2.79 25.73
N ALA A 228 5.04 3.67 24.76
CA ALA A 228 3.76 3.73 24.09
C ALA A 228 3.43 2.42 23.33
N VAL A 229 4.40 1.80 22.66
CA VAL A 229 4.23 0.50 22.00
C VAL A 229 3.85 -0.59 23.01
N PHE A 230 4.58 -0.68 24.14
CA PHE A 230 4.33 -1.68 25.18
C PHE A 230 2.94 -1.52 25.81
N GLU A 231 2.56 -0.28 26.09
CA GLU A 231 1.23 0.08 26.60
C GLU A 231 0.12 -0.17 25.57
N ALA A 232 0.43 -0.11 24.27
CA ALA A 232 -0.53 -0.30 23.18
C ALA A 232 -0.64 -1.76 22.69
N PHE A 233 0.22 -2.69 23.12
CA PHE A 233 0.07 -4.10 22.73
C PHE A 233 -1.34 -4.62 23.08
N PRO A 234 -2.02 -5.32 22.16
CA PRO A 234 -3.33 -5.88 22.42
C PRO A 234 -3.24 -7.15 23.28
N GLN A 235 -4.22 -7.42 24.15
CA GLN A 235 -4.29 -8.68 24.89
C GLN A 235 -4.32 -9.87 23.93
N ARG A 236 -3.48 -10.89 24.15
CA ARG A 236 -3.48 -12.15 23.38
C ARG A 236 -4.01 -13.31 24.21
N ASP A 237 -4.45 -14.36 23.53
CA ASP A 237 -4.77 -15.65 24.15
C ASP A 237 -3.47 -16.41 24.45
N GLU A 238 -3.43 -17.18 25.54
CA GLU A 238 -2.24 -17.95 25.93
C GLU A 238 -1.84 -19.00 24.88
N SER A 239 -2.80 -19.52 24.11
CA SER A 239 -2.55 -20.45 23.00
C SER A 239 -1.99 -19.77 21.75
N THR A 240 -2.12 -18.44 21.65
CA THR A 240 -1.61 -17.63 20.54
C THR A 240 -0.90 -16.38 21.07
N PRO A 241 0.24 -16.52 21.76
CA PRO A 241 0.95 -15.40 22.34
C PRO A 241 1.54 -14.49 21.26
N GLY A 242 1.62 -13.20 21.59
CA GLY A 242 2.21 -12.18 20.75
C GLY A 242 3.74 -12.24 20.81
N LYS A 243 4.40 -11.85 19.72
CA LYS A 243 5.86 -11.84 19.62
C LYS A 243 6.34 -10.51 19.08
N ALA A 244 7.29 -9.87 19.75
CA ALA A 244 7.91 -8.65 19.24
C ALA A 244 9.44 -8.68 19.29
N VAL A 245 10.09 -8.41 18.16
CA VAL A 245 11.54 -8.17 18.09
C VAL A 245 11.78 -6.67 18.07
N ILE A 246 12.30 -6.15 19.18
CA ILE A 246 12.33 -4.70 19.45
C ILE A 246 13.67 -4.04 19.08
N TYR A 247 14.77 -4.79 19.15
CA TYR A 247 16.09 -4.34 18.75
C TYR A 247 17.02 -5.53 18.42
N LEU A 248 18.12 -5.25 17.73
CA LEU A 248 19.31 -6.09 17.61
C LEU A 248 20.45 -5.45 18.39
N ASP A 249 21.31 -6.26 18.98
CA ASP A 249 22.44 -5.79 19.77
C ASP A 249 23.32 -4.84 18.95
N GLY A 250 23.59 -3.68 19.53
CA GLY A 250 24.38 -2.62 18.90
C GLY A 250 23.62 -1.79 17.86
N ASP A 251 22.31 -1.97 17.68
CA ASP A 251 21.50 -1.01 16.92
C ASP A 251 21.11 0.23 17.74
N GLU A 252 20.52 1.24 17.07
CA GLU A 252 20.14 2.49 17.73
C GLU A 252 18.99 2.32 18.73
N ASN A 253 18.05 1.39 18.48
CA ASN A 253 16.99 1.07 19.44
C ASN A 253 17.57 0.45 20.73
N SER A 254 18.61 -0.38 20.63
CA SER A 254 19.18 -1.09 21.77
C SER A 254 19.73 -0.11 22.83
N LYS A 255 20.18 1.08 22.40
CA LYS A 255 20.71 2.12 23.30
C LYS A 255 19.67 2.63 24.31
N VAL A 256 18.38 2.56 23.97
CA VAL A 256 17.27 2.95 24.87
C VAL A 256 17.27 2.12 26.15
N PHE A 257 17.77 0.90 26.09
CA PHE A 257 17.69 -0.07 27.19
C PHE A 257 18.95 -0.12 28.07
N ASN A 258 19.98 0.69 27.80
CA ASN A 258 21.20 0.74 28.61
C ASN A 258 20.99 1.36 30.01
N ASN A 259 19.96 2.19 30.18
CA ASN A 259 19.55 2.76 31.46
C ASN A 259 18.10 3.29 31.35
N PRO A 260 17.10 2.39 31.24
CA PRO A 260 15.72 2.78 30.97
C PRO A 260 15.10 3.53 32.16
N SER A 261 14.17 4.45 31.88
CA SER A 261 13.41 5.12 32.93
C SER A 261 12.52 4.14 33.70
N ALA A 262 12.11 4.52 34.92
CA ALA A 262 11.20 3.69 35.74
C ALA A 262 9.86 3.41 35.02
N GLU A 263 9.38 4.37 34.23
CA GLU A 263 8.16 4.26 33.43
C GLU A 263 8.32 3.24 32.29
N LEU A 264 9.46 3.25 31.60
CA LEU A 264 9.74 2.28 30.54
C LEU A 264 9.87 0.86 31.11
N LYS A 265 10.56 0.69 32.25
CA LYS A 265 10.63 -0.59 32.97
C LYS A 265 9.24 -1.09 33.37
N LYS A 266 8.40 -0.22 33.91
CA LYS A 266 7.02 -0.56 34.28
C LYS A 266 6.21 -1.01 33.07
N ALA A 267 6.29 -0.28 31.95
CA ALA A 267 5.60 -0.63 30.72
C ALA A 267 6.05 -1.98 30.16
N PHE A 268 7.37 -2.22 30.14
CA PHE A 268 7.97 -3.49 29.73
C PHE A 268 7.47 -4.67 30.57
N ASN A 269 7.47 -4.55 31.89
CA ASN A 269 6.98 -5.59 32.79
C ASN A 269 5.48 -5.89 32.59
N GLY A 270 4.70 -4.91 32.12
CA GLY A 270 3.29 -5.08 31.78
C GLY A 270 3.03 -5.88 30.50
N VAL A 271 4.05 -6.11 29.67
CA VAL A 271 3.89 -6.79 28.37
C VAL A 271 3.54 -8.27 28.54
N ASN A 272 4.13 -8.96 29.53
CA ASN A 272 3.84 -10.37 29.79
C ASN A 272 2.38 -10.60 30.23
N ALA A 273 1.78 -9.67 30.98
CA ALA A 273 0.36 -9.75 31.36
C ALA A 273 -0.59 -9.69 30.15
N LYS A 274 -0.10 -9.18 29.01
CA LYS A 274 -0.81 -9.17 27.73
C LYS A 274 -0.54 -10.40 26.86
N HIS A 275 0.22 -11.37 27.39
CA HIS A 275 0.69 -12.58 26.72
C HIS A 275 1.56 -12.27 25.48
N TRP A 276 2.44 -11.29 25.62
CA TRP A 276 3.46 -10.97 24.63
C TRP A 276 4.84 -11.37 25.15
N THR A 277 5.66 -11.91 24.26
CA THR A 277 7.08 -12.14 24.49
C THR A 277 7.89 -11.14 23.68
N LEU A 278 8.77 -10.42 24.36
CA LEU A 278 9.73 -9.52 23.73
C LEU A 278 11.04 -10.27 23.48
N TYR A 279 11.67 -9.95 22.36
CA TYR A 279 12.90 -10.57 21.91
C TYR A 279 13.90 -9.51 21.49
N HIS A 280 15.17 -9.82 21.69
CA HIS A 280 16.29 -9.15 21.05
C HIS A 280 17.01 -10.15 20.13
N ASN A 281 17.78 -9.65 19.17
CA ASN A 281 18.61 -10.48 18.27
C ASN A 281 17.87 -11.55 17.46
N GLY A 282 16.81 -11.15 16.74
CA GLY A 282 16.22 -11.97 15.69
C GLY A 282 16.77 -11.62 14.32
N ASP A 283 17.55 -12.53 13.72
CA ASP A 283 18.03 -12.36 12.33
C ASP A 283 16.85 -12.46 11.35
N GLU A 284 17.03 -11.92 10.14
CA GLU A 284 15.99 -11.92 9.08
C GLU A 284 15.51 -13.34 8.73
N ASP A 285 16.40 -14.33 8.86
CA ASP A 285 16.23 -15.69 8.35
C ASP A 285 16.38 -16.81 9.42
N LYS A 286 16.46 -16.49 10.72
CA LYS A 286 16.66 -17.52 11.77
C LYS A 286 15.68 -17.41 12.92
N ASP A 287 15.02 -18.54 13.21
CA ASP A 287 14.09 -18.75 14.33
C ASP A 287 14.74 -18.71 15.73
N LYS A 288 16.02 -18.35 15.85
CA LYS A 288 16.69 -18.21 17.14
C LYS A 288 16.42 -16.83 17.71
N LEU A 289 15.19 -16.65 18.21
CA LEU A 289 14.82 -15.48 18.99
C LEU A 289 15.19 -15.73 20.45
N GLU A 290 16.08 -14.91 21.01
CA GLU A 290 16.39 -14.95 22.45
C GLU A 290 15.37 -14.09 23.20
N PRO A 291 14.55 -14.67 24.11
CA PRO A 291 13.61 -13.90 24.90
C PRO A 291 14.35 -12.81 25.68
N TYR A 292 13.92 -11.57 25.50
CA TYR A 292 14.47 -10.45 26.24
C TYR A 292 13.84 -10.42 27.62
N SER A 293 14.63 -10.72 28.64
CA SER A 293 14.18 -10.73 30.05
C SER A 293 14.75 -9.57 30.88
N GLY A 294 15.54 -8.68 30.29
CA GLY A 294 16.37 -7.73 31.05
C GLY A 294 15.85 -6.31 31.05
N LEU A 295 15.14 -5.89 32.11
CA LEU A 295 15.07 -4.48 32.55
C LEU A 295 14.96 -4.36 34.07
#